data_AF-A0A0D0NBL6-F1
#
_entry.id   AF-A0A0D0NBL6-F1
#
_cell.length_a   1.000
_cell.length_b   1.000
_cell.length_c   1.000
_cell.angle_alpha   90.00
_cell.angle_beta   90.00
_cell.angle_gamma   90.00
#
_symmetry.space_group_name_H-M   'P 1'
#
loop_
_entity.id
_entity.type
_entity.pdbx_description
1 polymer ?
#
loop_
_entity_poly.entity_id
_entity_poly.type
_entity_poly.pdbx_seq_one_letter_code
_entity_poly.pdbx_strand_id
1 'polypeptide(L)'
;MGQLCVSVGDADHAIYYLTNRRPDGSVVVFDVDAALHKEIMDREIPQRPIDGVPRDPDAPKRVDRNQPGYSLELPKMWESLLEKNSSNARVYTQDEFFKEFKQ
;
A
#
# COMPACT_ATOMS: atom_id res chain seq x y z
N MET A 1 -7.97 13.73 -8.15
CA MET A 1 -7.48 13.64 -6.76
C MET A 1 -7.11 12.18 -6.53
N GLY A 2 -5.84 11.91 -6.21
CA GLY A 2 -5.31 10.55 -6.12
C GLY A 2 -5.54 9.95 -4.73
N GLN A 3 -5.68 8.64 -4.67
CA GLN A 3 -5.56 7.86 -3.45
C GLN A 3 -4.23 7.11 -3.52
N LEU A 4 -3.58 6.90 -2.38
CA LEU A 4 -2.28 6.24 -2.33
C LEU A 4 -2.50 4.72 -2.26
N CYS A 5 -2.02 3.98 -3.27
CA CYS A 5 -2.01 2.52 -3.23
C CYS A 5 -0.68 2.04 -2.65
N VAL A 6 -0.75 1.27 -1.56
CA VAL A 6 0.42 0.82 -0.80
C VAL A 6 0.41 -0.71 -0.71
N SER A 7 1.56 -1.33 -0.91
CA SER A 7 1.78 -2.74 -0.59
C SER A 7 2.36 -2.83 0.83
N VAL A 8 1.80 -3.69 1.69
CA VAL A 8 2.19 -3.78 3.11
C VAL A 8 2.54 -5.22 3.48
N GLY A 9 3.41 -5.38 4.49
CA GLY A 9 3.82 -6.69 5.02
C GLY A 9 4.95 -7.35 4.21
N ASP A 10 4.78 -7.46 2.90
CA ASP A 10 5.77 -8.04 1.99
C ASP A 10 5.84 -7.29 0.65
N ALA A 11 6.76 -7.72 -0.22
CA ALA A 11 6.98 -7.15 -1.53
C ALA A 11 6.13 -7.82 -2.64
N ASP A 12 5.37 -8.87 -2.35
CA ASP A 12 4.78 -9.74 -3.38
C ASP A 12 3.79 -8.98 -4.27
N HIS A 13 3.00 -8.08 -3.69
CA HIS A 13 2.06 -7.27 -4.45
C HIS A 13 2.78 -6.28 -5.38
N ALA A 14 3.85 -5.64 -4.89
CA ALA A 14 4.68 -4.74 -5.70
C ALA A 14 5.38 -5.51 -6.83
N ILE A 15 5.88 -6.72 -6.55
CA ILE A 15 6.49 -7.62 -7.55
C ILE A 15 5.45 -8.00 -8.62
N TYR A 16 4.25 -8.41 -8.21
CA TYR A 16 3.15 -8.73 -9.13
C TYR A 16 2.83 -7.54 -10.04
N TYR A 17 2.69 -6.34 -9.46
CA TYR A 17 2.27 -5.16 -10.20
C TYR A 17 3.32 -4.69 -11.20
N LEU A 18 4.61 -4.66 -10.81
CA LEU A 18 5.72 -4.36 -11.72
C LEU A 18 5.86 -5.40 -12.84
N THR A 19 5.59 -6.68 -12.54
CA THR A 19 5.70 -7.75 -13.54
C THR A 19 4.57 -7.71 -14.56
N ASN A 20 3.32 -7.44 -14.12
CA ASN A 20 2.13 -7.70 -14.95
C ASN A 20 1.37 -6.45 -15.39
N ARG A 21 1.49 -5.34 -14.66
CA ARG A 21 0.64 -4.14 -14.85
C ARG A 21 1.44 -2.90 -15.23
N ARG A 22 2.66 -2.78 -14.70
CA ARG A 22 3.56 -1.64 -14.91
C ARG A 22 5.01 -2.12 -15.13
N PRO A 23 5.29 -2.81 -16.24
CA PRO A 23 6.67 -3.02 -16.64
C PRO A 23 7.37 -1.66 -16.78
N ASP A 24 8.65 -1.61 -16.40
CA ASP A 24 9.50 -0.42 -16.35
C ASP A 24 9.02 0.67 -15.36
N GLY A 25 8.10 0.31 -14.45
CA GLY A 25 7.64 1.20 -13.39
C GLY A 25 8.71 1.45 -12.31
N SER A 26 8.50 2.52 -11.54
CA SER A 26 9.28 2.80 -10.33
C SER A 26 8.44 2.55 -9.08
N VAL A 27 9.09 2.13 -7.99
CA VAL A 27 8.46 1.88 -6.69
C VAL A 27 9.13 2.76 -5.64
N VAL A 28 8.31 3.39 -4.81
CA VAL A 28 8.79 4.08 -3.60
C VAL A 28 8.62 3.13 -2.42
N VAL A 29 9.71 2.82 -1.73
CA VAL A 29 9.72 1.99 -0.53
C VAL A 29 10.13 2.88 0.63
N PHE A 30 9.40 2.82 1.73
CA PHE A 30 9.68 3.57 2.95
C PHE A 30 9.24 2.75 4.16
N ASP A 31 9.92 2.97 5.27
CA ASP A 31 9.54 2.37 6.55
C ASP A 31 8.45 3.23 7.18
N VAL A 32 7.46 2.59 7.82
CA VAL A 32 6.40 3.25 8.58
C VAL A 32 6.53 2.83 10.04
N ASP A 33 6.30 3.77 10.96
CA ASP A 33 6.29 3.44 12.38
C ASP A 33 5.24 2.36 12.71
N ALA A 34 5.53 1.54 13.72
CA ALA A 34 4.70 0.38 14.06
C ALA A 34 3.29 0.77 14.58
N ALA A 35 3.16 1.91 15.23
CA ALA A 35 1.87 2.40 15.75
C ALA A 35 0.98 2.86 14.60
N LEU A 36 1.51 3.64 13.65
CA LEU A 36 0.77 4.05 12.45
C LEU A 36 0.43 2.84 11.57
N HIS A 37 1.37 1.91 11.37
CA HIS A 37 1.07 0.68 10.65
C HIS A 37 -0.08 -0.08 11.30
N LYS A 38 -0.05 -0.27 12.63
CA LYS A 38 -1.14 -0.91 13.37
C LYS A 38 -2.45 -0.15 13.21
N GLU A 39 -2.44 1.17 13.29
CA GLU A 39 -3.64 2.00 13.14
C GLU A 39 -4.27 1.85 11.75
N ILE A 40 -3.45 1.82 10.70
CA ILE A 40 -3.91 1.59 9.31
C ILE A 40 -4.58 0.22 9.21
N MET A 41 -3.94 -0.83 9.73
CA MET A 41 -4.46 -2.20 9.64
C MET A 41 -5.72 -2.40 10.47
N ASP A 42 -5.81 -1.80 11.67
CA ASP A 42 -6.98 -1.91 12.56
C ASP A 42 -8.21 -1.19 11.98
N ARG A 43 -8.02 -0.14 11.16
CA ARG A 43 -9.10 0.63 10.53
C ARG A 43 -9.45 0.17 9.12
N GLU A 44 -8.77 -0.83 8.59
CA GLU A 44 -9.02 -1.32 7.23
C GLU A 44 -10.45 -1.85 7.07
N ILE A 45 -11.09 -1.46 5.97
CA ILE A 45 -12.39 -1.98 5.54
C ILE A 45 -12.33 -2.66 4.15
N PRO A 46 -13.28 -3.54 3.82
CA PRO A 46 -13.41 -4.08 2.47
C PRO A 46 -13.65 -3.02 1.41
N GLN A 47 -13.01 -3.13 0.24
CA GLN A 47 -13.22 -2.19 -0.86
C GLN A 47 -14.69 -2.10 -1.30
N ARG A 48 -15.40 -3.24 -1.36
CA ARG A 48 -16.83 -3.26 -1.67
C ARG A 48 -17.65 -2.92 -0.41
N PRO A 49 -18.71 -2.10 -0.54
CA PRO A 49 -19.62 -1.84 0.56
C PRO A 49 -20.34 -3.12 0.99
N ILE A 50 -20.70 -3.18 2.28
CA ILE A 50 -21.53 -4.23 2.86
C ILE A 50 -22.89 -3.59 3.15
N ASP A 51 -23.97 -4.24 2.69
CA ASP A 51 -25.32 -3.72 2.85
C ASP A 51 -25.66 -3.50 4.33
N GLY A 52 -26.19 -2.32 4.64
CA GLY A 52 -26.59 -1.94 6.00
C GLY A 52 -25.45 -1.53 6.94
N VAL A 53 -24.19 -1.55 6.49
CA VAL A 53 -23.03 -1.12 7.29
C VAL A 53 -22.61 0.29 6.86
N PRO A 54 -22.70 1.31 7.74
CA PRO A 54 -22.17 2.63 7.45
C PRO A 54 -20.68 2.57 7.12
N ARG A 55 -20.27 3.30 6.09
CA ARG A 55 -18.89 3.28 5.60
C ARG A 55 -18.16 4.53 6.05
N ASP A 56 -17.05 4.32 6.74
CA ASP A 56 -16.12 5.39 7.05
C ASP A 56 -15.38 5.81 5.75
N PRO A 57 -15.53 7.06 5.27
CA PRO A 57 -14.81 7.54 4.07
C PRO A 57 -13.29 7.60 4.28
N ASP A 58 -12.88 7.66 5.53
CA ASP A 58 -11.52 7.88 5.99
C ASP A 58 -10.77 6.56 6.27
N ALA A 59 -11.48 5.43 6.23
CA ALA A 59 -10.90 4.12 6.43
C ALA A 59 -10.05 3.64 5.23
N PRO A 60 -8.84 3.07 5.48
CA PRO A 60 -8.09 2.31 4.49
C PRO A 60 -8.93 1.22 3.86
N LYS A 61 -8.74 0.95 2.57
CA LYS A 61 -9.48 -0.11 1.88
C LYS A 61 -8.52 -1.17 1.38
N ARG A 62 -8.80 -2.44 1.66
CA ARG A 62 -8.04 -3.52 1.03
C ARG A 62 -8.51 -3.78 -0.38
N VAL A 63 -7.58 -3.58 -1.31
CA VAL A 63 -7.74 -3.72 -2.75
C VAL A 63 -6.99 -4.95 -3.25
N ASP A 64 -7.19 -5.31 -4.53
CA ASP A 64 -6.46 -6.39 -5.21
C ASP A 64 -6.42 -7.73 -4.46
N ARG A 65 -7.50 -8.06 -3.73
CA ARG A 65 -7.61 -9.25 -2.86
C ARG A 65 -7.37 -10.61 -3.55
N ASN A 66 -7.43 -10.65 -4.87
CA ASN A 66 -7.19 -11.85 -5.67
C ASN A 66 -5.78 -11.89 -6.26
N GLN A 67 -4.91 -10.93 -5.91
CA GLN A 67 -3.51 -10.87 -6.32
C GLN A 67 -2.59 -11.21 -5.13
N PRO A 68 -1.33 -11.61 -5.39
CA PRO A 68 -0.35 -11.87 -4.33
C PRO A 68 -0.08 -10.65 -3.46
N GLY A 69 0.33 -10.90 -2.21
CA GLY A 69 0.66 -9.87 -1.22
C GLY A 69 -0.56 -9.15 -0.64
N TYR A 70 -0.29 -8.04 0.05
CA TYR A 70 -1.31 -7.24 0.71
C TYR A 70 -1.33 -5.81 0.18
N SER A 71 -2.44 -5.39 -0.43
CA SER A 71 -2.56 -4.04 -0.98
C SER A 71 -3.69 -3.24 -0.32
N LEU A 72 -3.38 -1.99 -0.02
CA LEU A 72 -4.29 -1.01 0.57
C LEU A 72 -4.40 0.23 -0.33
N GLU A 73 -5.61 0.76 -0.43
CA GLU A 73 -5.89 2.11 -0.90
C GLU A 73 -6.09 2.99 0.33
N LEU A 74 -5.22 3.98 0.50
CA LEU A 74 -5.26 4.93 1.62
C LEU A 74 -5.93 6.25 1.19
N PRO A 75 -6.98 6.68 1.91
CA PRO A 75 -7.54 8.02 1.75
C PRO A 75 -6.52 9.13 2.04
N LYS A 76 -6.77 10.32 1.48
CA LYS A 76 -5.84 11.46 1.51
C LYS A 76 -5.39 11.85 2.93
N MET A 77 -6.24 11.72 3.93
CA MET A 77 -5.89 12.06 5.32
C MET A 77 -4.65 11.31 5.84
N TRP A 78 -4.39 10.11 5.32
CA TRP A 78 -3.29 9.26 5.75
C TRP A 78 -1.95 9.77 5.18
N GLU A 79 -1.96 10.54 4.09
CA GLU A 79 -0.75 11.13 3.51
C GLU A 79 0.00 11.96 4.55
N SER A 80 -0.69 12.85 5.27
CA SER A 80 -0.07 13.68 6.31
C SER A 80 0.42 12.90 7.52
N LEU A 81 -0.17 11.73 7.81
CA LEU A 81 0.33 10.84 8.85
C LEU A 81 1.58 10.10 8.37
N LEU A 82 1.57 9.58 7.15
CA LEU A 82 2.71 8.90 6.53
C LEU A 82 3.91 9.85 6.43
N GLU A 83 3.72 11.10 5.98
CA GLU A 83 4.82 12.08 5.90
C GLU A 83 5.55 12.29 7.22
N LYS A 84 4.83 12.24 8.35
CA LYS A 84 5.40 12.48 9.69
C LYS A 84 6.03 11.25 10.32
N ASN A 85 5.58 10.07 9.89
CA ASN A 85 5.82 8.80 10.55
C ASN A 85 6.53 7.78 9.65
N SER A 86 6.99 8.23 8.48
CA SER A 86 7.75 7.42 7.55
C SER A 86 9.22 7.83 7.53
N SER A 87 10.09 6.86 7.27
CA SER A 87 11.54 7.08 7.16
C SER A 87 12.16 6.22 6.06
N ASN A 88 13.44 6.44 5.77
CA ASN A 88 14.22 5.64 4.82
C ASN A 88 13.59 5.50 3.43
N ALA A 89 12.88 6.54 2.96
CA ALA A 89 12.27 6.53 1.65
C ALA A 89 13.32 6.38 0.55
N ARG A 90 13.14 5.38 -0.30
CA ARG A 90 13.98 5.07 -1.46
C ARG A 90 13.09 4.88 -2.68
N VAL A 91 13.61 5.30 -3.83
CA VAL A 91 12.98 5.07 -5.12
C VAL A 91 13.78 4.01 -5.85
N TYR A 92 13.11 2.97 -6.30
CA TYR A 92 13.69 1.87 -7.04
C TYR A 92 13.13 1.85 -8.46
N THR A 93 14.00 1.65 -9.44
CA THR A 93 13.58 1.11 -10.74
C THR A 93 13.10 -0.33 -10.58
N GLN A 94 12.40 -0.86 -11.58
CA GLN A 94 11.96 -2.26 -11.57
C GLN A 94 13.12 -3.24 -11.32
N ASP A 95 14.24 -3.07 -12.03
CA ASP A 95 15.39 -3.98 -11.93
C ASP A 95 16.04 -3.91 -10.54
N GLU A 96 16.22 -2.71 -10.00
CA GLU A 96 16.78 -2.53 -8.65
C GLU A 96 15.85 -3.14 -7.59
N PHE A 97 14.54 -2.91 -7.73
CA PHE A 97 13.55 -3.47 -6.82
C PHE A 97 13.55 -5.00 -6.84
N PHE A 98 13.58 -5.61 -8.03
CA PHE A 98 13.62 -7.07 -8.15
C PHE A 98 14.92 -7.64 -7.59
N LYS A 99 16.07 -6.99 -7.81
CA LYS A 99 17.33 -7.45 -7.24
C LYS A 99 17.32 -7.47 -5.70
N GLU A 100 16.64 -6.53 -5.07
CA GLU A 100 16.59 -6.43 -3.61
C GLU A 100 15.52 -7.34 -3.00
N PHE A 101 14.32 -7.39 -3.60
CA PHE A 101 13.12 -7.99 -2.99
C PHE A 101 12.62 -9.29 -3.65
N LYS A 102 13.09 -9.64 -4.86
CA LYS A 102 12.70 -10.86 -5.58
C LYS A 102 13.85 -11.87 -5.57
N GLN A 103 14.10 -12.48 -4.40
CA GLN A 103 15.11 -13.51 -4.20
C GLN A 103 14.54 -14.93 -4.35
#